data_AF-A0A818B5X1-F1
#
_entry.id   AF-A0A818B5X1-F1
#
_cell.length_a   1.000
_cell.length_b   1.000
_cell.length_c   1.000
_cell.angle_alpha   90.00
_cell.angle_beta   90.00
_cell.angle_gamma   90.00
#
_symmetry.space_group_name_H-M   'P 1'
#
loop_
_entity.id
_entity.type
_entity.pdbx_description
1 polymer ?
#
loop_
_entity_poly.entity_id
_entity_poly.type
_entity_poly.pdbx_seq_one_letter_code
_entity_poly.pdbx_strand_id
1 'polypeptide(L)'
;MARVCVVGAGAVGLSTALCIKLQHPSLSLTIIADRFLDTTTSDGAGGLFRPDDQFIQGVDKSLLRKWCQTSFDYFNNLIFSNAAAEAGISQVSGYQLFNDSRPDPSYKDIIYNFRHLTKHELDIFPDHYK
;
A
#
# COMPACT_ATOMS: atom_id res chain seq x y z
N MET A 1 -11.14 18.61 -27.21
CA MET A 1 -10.62 17.52 -26.36
C MET A 1 -10.37 18.09 -24.97
N ALA A 2 -10.92 17.49 -23.92
CA ALA A 2 -10.70 17.98 -22.55
C ALA A 2 -9.27 17.64 -22.10
N ARG A 3 -8.67 18.58 -21.36
CA ARG A 3 -7.29 18.48 -20.84
C ARG A 3 -7.35 18.36 -19.32
N VAL A 4 -6.61 17.40 -18.77
CA VAL A 4 -6.52 17.16 -17.33
C VAL A 4 -5.06 17.31 -16.91
N CYS A 5 -4.84 18.05 -15.83
CA CYS A 5 -3.54 18.19 -15.20
C CYS A 5 -3.56 17.47 -13.84
N VAL A 6 -2.57 16.63 -13.59
CA VAL A 6 -2.30 16.04 -12.28
C VAL A 6 -1.06 16.71 -11.71
N VAL A 7 -1.17 17.25 -10.50
CA VAL A 7 -0.05 17.89 -9.81
C VAL A 7 0.56 16.88 -8.84
N GLY A 8 1.85 16.56 -9.04
CA GLY A 8 2.62 15.62 -8.24
C GLY A 8 2.92 14.30 -8.96
N ALA A 9 4.17 13.84 -8.84
CA ALA A 9 4.68 12.62 -9.47
C ALA A 9 5.08 11.53 -8.46
N GLY A 10 4.56 11.59 -7.23
CA GLY A 10 4.65 10.48 -6.26
C GLY A 10 3.63 9.38 -6.55
N ALA A 11 3.62 8.33 -5.74
CA ALA A 11 2.78 7.14 -5.92
C ALA A 11 1.29 7.48 -6.11
N VAL A 12 0.75 8.41 -5.34
CA VAL A 12 -0.66 8.83 -5.44
C VAL A 12 -0.93 9.60 -6.74
N GLY A 13 -0.04 10.51 -7.14
CA GLY A 13 -0.20 11.29 -8.36
C GLY A 13 -0.14 10.44 -9.62
N LEU A 14 0.86 9.55 -9.72
CA LEU A 14 1.04 8.67 -10.87
C LEU A 14 -0.08 7.61 -10.98
N SER A 15 -0.48 6.99 -9.87
CA SER A 15 -1.58 6.02 -9.87
C SER A 15 -2.92 6.69 -10.23
N THR A 16 -3.16 7.92 -9.76
CA THR A 16 -4.35 8.70 -10.15
C THR A 16 -4.33 9.01 -11.65
N ALA A 17 -3.20 9.50 -12.18
CA ALA A 17 -3.05 9.79 -13.60
C ALA A 17 -3.29 8.53 -14.46
N LEU A 18 -2.76 7.37 -14.05
CA LEU A 18 -2.98 6.10 -14.71
C LEU A 18 -4.47 5.70 -14.69
N CYS A 19 -5.13 5.75 -13.53
CA CYS A 19 -6.55 5.45 -13.40
C CYS A 19 -7.41 6.33 -14.32
N ILE A 20 -7.15 7.64 -14.34
CA ILE A 20 -7.86 8.58 -15.24
C ILE A 20 -7.63 8.19 -16.70
N LYS A 21 -6.38 7.88 -17.08
CA LYS A 21 -6.04 7.54 -18.47
C LYS A 21 -6.69 6.23 -18.93
N LEU A 22 -6.76 5.23 -18.06
CA LEU A 22 -7.40 3.94 -18.34
C LEU A 22 -8.92 4.09 -18.47
N GLN A 23 -9.55 4.87 -17.60
CA GLN A 23 -11.01 5.10 -17.64
C GLN A 23 -11.45 6.04 -18.76
N HIS A 24 -10.58 6.99 -19.14
CA HIS A 24 -10.86 7.98 -20.16
C HIS A 24 -9.70 8.15 -21.15
N PRO A 25 -9.51 7.18 -22.07
CA PRO A 25 -8.35 7.15 -22.98
C PRO A 25 -8.23 8.37 -23.90
N SER A 26 -9.35 9.03 -24.20
CA SER A 26 -9.42 10.22 -25.07
C SER A 26 -8.99 11.53 -24.38
N LEU A 27 -8.80 11.55 -23.05
CA LEU A 27 -8.31 12.74 -22.37
C LEU A 27 -6.83 12.95 -22.64
N SER A 28 -6.47 14.23 -22.84
CA SER A 28 -5.09 14.67 -22.83
C SER A 28 -4.67 14.94 -21.39
N LEU A 29 -3.67 14.20 -20.93
CA LEU A 29 -3.24 14.17 -19.53
C LEU A 29 -1.83 14.73 -19.43
N THR A 30 -1.61 15.65 -18.50
CA THR A 30 -0.30 16.23 -18.20
C THR A 30 -0.01 16.06 -16.72
N ILE A 31 1.19 15.61 -16.39
CA ILE A 31 1.68 15.53 -15.01
C ILE A 31 2.65 16.70 -14.82
N ILE A 32 2.42 17.51 -13.79
CA ILE A 32 3.31 18.61 -13.40
C ILE A 32 3.79 18.35 -11.98
N ALA A 33 5.10 18.33 -11.77
CA ALA A 33 5.68 18.18 -10.44
C ALA A 33 7.02 18.94 -10.38
N ASP A 34 7.42 19.32 -9.18
CA ASP A 34 8.75 19.85 -8.88
C ASP A 34 9.79 18.74 -8.66
N ARG A 35 9.33 17.53 -8.31
CA ARG A 35 10.13 16.33 -8.06
C ARG A 35 9.55 15.11 -8.75
N PHE A 36 10.42 14.21 -9.19
CA PHE A 36 10.09 12.98 -9.91
C PHE A 36 10.95 11.82 -9.43
N LEU A 37 10.49 10.59 -9.66
CA LEU A 37 11.25 9.36 -9.42
C LEU A 37 11.83 9.32 -7.98
N ASP A 38 13.15 9.19 -7.89
CA ASP A 38 13.97 9.05 -6.69
C ASP A 38 14.02 10.29 -5.78
N THR A 39 13.41 11.39 -6.20
CA THR A 39 13.35 12.63 -5.41
C THR A 39 12.01 12.84 -4.70
N THR A 40 11.07 11.91 -4.85
CA THR A 40 9.76 11.98 -4.20
C THR A 40 9.77 11.31 -2.82
N THR A 41 8.86 11.71 -1.92
CA THR A 41 8.67 11.02 -0.63
C THR A 41 8.30 9.55 -0.83
N SER A 42 7.68 9.19 -1.96
CA SER A 42 7.31 7.80 -2.27
C SER A 42 8.52 6.91 -2.49
N ASP A 43 9.64 7.43 -2.99
CA ASP A 43 10.86 6.66 -3.19
C ASP A 43 11.54 6.29 -1.85
N GLY A 44 11.52 7.20 -0.88
CA GLY A 44 12.03 6.95 0.47
C GLY A 44 11.11 6.09 1.36
N ALA A 45 10.00 5.58 0.83
CA ALA A 45 9.04 4.80 1.61
C ALA A 45 9.51 3.36 1.81
N GLY A 46 9.18 2.75 2.95
CA GLY A 46 9.55 1.36 3.26
C GLY A 46 8.84 0.27 2.42
N GLY A 47 7.86 0.63 1.59
CA GLY A 47 7.25 -0.27 0.59
C GLY A 47 6.32 -1.37 1.12
N LEU A 48 6.09 -1.48 2.43
CA LEU A 48 5.22 -2.52 3.01
C LEU A 48 3.74 -2.13 2.94
N PHE A 49 2.91 -3.06 2.46
CA PHE A 49 1.46 -2.93 2.57
C PHE A 49 1.02 -3.20 4.02
N ARG A 50 0.93 -2.14 4.81
CA ARG A 50 0.55 -2.19 6.23
C ARG A 50 -0.29 -0.96 6.60
N PRO A 51 -1.59 -0.93 6.23
CA PRO A 51 -2.42 0.24 6.47
C PRO A 51 -2.79 0.35 7.95
N ASP A 52 -2.06 1.16 8.70
CA ASP A 52 -2.38 1.46 10.10
C ASP A 52 -3.53 2.48 10.17
N ASP A 53 -4.76 1.99 10.21
CA ASP A 53 -5.98 2.80 10.30
C ASP A 53 -6.01 3.73 11.52
N GLN A 54 -5.34 3.35 12.61
CA GLN A 54 -5.20 4.18 13.82
C GLN A 54 -4.55 5.56 13.57
N PHE A 55 -3.74 5.70 12.52
CA PHE A 55 -3.09 6.97 12.17
C PHE A 55 -3.91 7.80 11.17
N ILE A 56 -5.04 7.28 10.68
CA ILE A 56 -5.87 7.93 9.66
C ILE A 56 -7.12 8.49 10.33
N GLN A 57 -7.11 9.81 10.55
CA GLN A 57 -8.21 10.52 11.18
C GLN A 57 -9.15 11.13 10.14
N GLY A 58 -10.44 11.26 10.47
CA GLY A 58 -11.43 11.95 9.64
C GLY A 58 -11.93 11.18 8.41
N VAL A 59 -11.55 9.90 8.27
CA VAL A 59 -12.03 9.02 7.20
C VAL A 59 -12.95 7.96 7.79
N ASP A 60 -14.10 7.73 7.14
CA ASP A 60 -14.99 6.64 7.52
C ASP A 60 -14.28 5.28 7.41
N LYS A 61 -14.44 4.43 8.43
CA LYS A 61 -13.72 3.15 8.52
C LYS A 61 -14.08 2.20 7.38
N SER A 62 -15.33 2.21 6.90
CA SER A 62 -15.76 1.35 5.80
C SER A 62 -15.13 1.81 4.48
N LEU A 63 -15.00 3.12 4.28
CA LEU A 63 -14.33 3.70 3.13
C LEU A 63 -12.83 3.39 3.13
N LEU A 64 -12.17 3.55 4.28
CA LEU A 64 -10.76 3.20 4.42
C LEU A 64 -10.53 1.71 4.12
N ARG A 65 -11.36 0.82 4.69
CA ARG A 65 -11.30 -0.62 4.40
C ARG A 65 -11.47 -0.90 2.91
N LYS A 66 -12.40 -0.22 2.24
CA LYS A 66 -12.62 -0.37 0.80
C LYS A 66 -11.38 0.03 -0.01
N TRP A 67 -10.72 1.13 0.34
CA TRP A 67 -9.48 1.54 -0.32
C TRP A 67 -8.37 0.52 -0.10
N CYS A 68 -8.17 0.05 1.13
CA CYS A 68 -7.19 -0.97 1.44
C CYS A 68 -7.44 -2.26 0.64
N GLN A 69 -8.67 -2.76 0.63
CA GLN A 69 -9.02 -3.98 -0.12
C GLN A 69 -8.76 -3.79 -1.62
N THR A 70 -9.25 -2.67 -2.19
CA THR A 70 -9.10 -2.39 -3.62
C THR A 70 -7.62 -2.30 -4.03
N SER A 71 -6.78 -1.65 -3.21
CA SER A 71 -5.34 -1.56 -3.45
C SER A 71 -4.65 -2.92 -3.33
N PHE A 72 -4.96 -3.69 -2.28
CA PHE A 72 -4.38 -5.01 -2.10
C PHE A 72 -4.72 -5.96 -3.24
N ASP A 73 -6.00 -5.99 -3.66
CA ASP A 73 -6.45 -6.82 -4.79
C ASP A 73 -5.68 -6.47 -6.09
N TYR A 74 -5.45 -5.18 -6.33
CA TYR A 74 -4.64 -4.74 -7.47
C TYR A 74 -3.20 -5.25 -7.38
N PHE A 75 -2.54 -5.11 -6.23
CA PHE A 75 -1.17 -5.62 -6.04
C PHE A 75 -1.10 -7.14 -6.14
N ASN A 76 -2.08 -7.84 -5.55
CA ASN A 76 -2.21 -9.29 -5.61
C ASN A 76 -2.46 -9.79 -7.03
N ASN A 77 -3.15 -9.05 -7.88
CA ASN A 77 -3.28 -9.43 -9.29
C ASN A 77 -1.98 -9.17 -10.06
N LEU A 78 -1.28 -8.07 -9.75
CA LEU A 78 -0.06 -7.68 -10.44
C LEU A 78 1.10 -8.64 -10.13
N ILE A 79 1.18 -9.20 -8.92
CA ILE A 79 2.25 -10.12 -8.52
C ILE A 79 2.30 -11.40 -9.35
N PHE A 80 1.16 -11.86 -9.87
CA PHE A 80 1.07 -13.05 -10.72
C PHE A 80 1.23 -12.74 -12.21
N SER A 81 1.53 -11.48 -12.56
CA SER A 81 1.80 -11.05 -13.93
C SER A 81 3.30 -11.06 -14.25
N ASN A 82 3.63 -11.09 -15.54
CA ASN A 82 5.02 -10.93 -16.00
C ASN A 82 5.62 -9.55 -15.69
N ALA A 83 4.80 -8.57 -15.30
CA ALA A 83 5.22 -7.21 -14.97
C ALA A 83 5.57 -7.03 -13.47
N ALA A 84 5.36 -8.05 -12.62
CA ALA A 84 5.54 -7.93 -11.17
C ALA A 84 6.92 -7.38 -10.78
N ALA A 85 7.98 -7.94 -11.36
CA ALA A 85 9.36 -7.56 -11.07
C ALA A 85 9.67 -6.12 -11.51
N GLU A 86 9.24 -5.73 -12.71
CA GLU A 86 9.42 -4.37 -13.24
C GLU A 86 8.61 -3.34 -12.43
N ALA A 87 7.41 -3.72 -11.98
CA ALA A 87 6.57 -2.89 -11.13
C ALA A 87 7.05 -2.81 -9.67
N GLY A 88 8.11 -3.53 -9.30
CA GLY A 88 8.64 -3.55 -7.93
C GLY A 88 7.73 -4.23 -6.91
N ILE A 89 6.84 -5.12 -7.34
CA ILE A 89 5.92 -5.85 -6.44
C ILE A 89 6.46 -7.25 -6.15
N SER A 90 6.55 -7.59 -4.86
CA SER A 90 6.87 -8.95 -4.41
C SER A 90 6.11 -9.29 -3.13
N GLN A 91 5.91 -10.59 -2.89
CA GLN A 91 5.30 -11.09 -1.66
C GLN A 91 6.37 -11.26 -0.61
N VAL A 92 6.16 -10.65 0.55
CA VAL A 92 7.03 -10.79 1.71
C VAL A 92 6.23 -11.33 2.89
N SER A 93 6.82 -12.27 3.63
CA SER A 93 6.31 -12.71 4.93
C SER A 93 7.11 -12.02 6.03
N GLY A 94 6.50 -11.82 7.19
CA GLY A 94 7.15 -11.14 8.30
C GLY A 94 6.38 -11.22 9.60
N TYR A 95 6.97 -10.63 10.63
CA TYR A 95 6.45 -10.59 11.99
C TYR A 95 6.17 -9.14 12.39
N GLN A 96 5.05 -8.91 13.06
CA GLN A 96 4.77 -7.65 13.74
C GLN A 96 4.74 -7.95 15.23
N LEU A 97 5.75 -7.47 15.94
CA LEU A 97 5.96 -7.73 17.36
C LEU A 97 5.51 -6.54 18.20
N PHE A 98 4.98 -6.81 19.39
CA PHE A 98 4.49 -5.81 20.33
C PHE A 98 4.80 -6.27 21.74
N ASN A 99 5.22 -5.33 22.61
CA ASN A 99 5.48 -5.62 24.03
C ASN A 99 4.21 -5.71 24.89
N ASP A 100 3.06 -5.40 24.29
CA ASP A 100 1.75 -5.40 24.94
C ASP A 100 0.72 -6.08 24.03
N SER A 101 -0.36 -6.58 24.63
CA SER A 101 -1.51 -7.07 23.86
C SER A 101 -2.13 -5.95 23.03
N ARG A 102 -2.38 -6.23 21.74
CA ARG A 102 -3.01 -5.30 20.79
C ARG A 102 -4.21 -5.99 20.13
N PRO A 103 -5.28 -5.24 19.80
CA PRO A 103 -6.34 -5.76 18.97
C PRO A 103 -5.80 -6.09 17.57
N ASP A 104 -6.46 -7.01 16.89
CA ASP A 104 -6.13 -7.32 15.50
C ASP A 104 -6.24 -6.08 14.60
N PRO A 105 -5.32 -5.91 13.65
CA PRO A 105 -5.40 -4.81 12.70
C PRO A 105 -6.63 -4.97 11.81
N SER A 106 -7.25 -3.86 11.40
CA SER A 106 -8.45 -3.89 10.55
C SER A 106 -8.22 -4.49 9.16
N TYR A 107 -6.98 -4.59 8.71
CA TYR A 107 -6.59 -5.21 7.44
C TYR A 107 -6.29 -6.72 7.55
N LYS A 108 -6.48 -7.36 8.71
CA LYS A 108 -6.12 -8.77 8.90
C LYS A 108 -6.72 -9.73 7.86
N ASP A 109 -7.95 -9.46 7.42
CA ASP A 109 -8.66 -10.31 6.45
C ASP A 109 -8.39 -9.91 4.99
N ILE A 110 -7.64 -8.82 4.78
CA ILE A 110 -7.26 -8.32 3.45
C ILE A 110 -5.95 -8.97 3.02
N ILE A 111 -5.01 -9.11 3.94
CA ILE A 111 -3.66 -9.63 3.68
C ILE A 111 -3.60 -11.16 3.70
N TYR A 112 -2.49 -11.71 3.24
CA TYR A 112 -2.26 -13.15 3.28
C TYR A 112 -2.08 -13.67 4.71
N ASN A 113 -2.84 -14.72 5.06
CA ASN A 113 -2.57 -15.62 6.18
C ASN A 113 -2.26 -14.93 7.52
N PHE A 114 -2.97 -13.86 7.87
CA PHE A 114 -2.83 -13.24 9.18
C PHE A 114 -3.11 -14.27 10.29
N ARG A 115 -2.23 -14.29 11.29
CA ARG A 115 -2.38 -15.10 12.50
C ARG A 115 -1.51 -14.54 13.63
N HIS A 116 -1.85 -14.89 14.86
CA HIS A 116 -0.97 -14.65 15.99
C HIS A 116 0.24 -15.58 15.96
N LEU A 117 1.31 -15.13 16.59
CA LEU A 117 2.52 -15.93 16.79
C LEU A 117 2.25 -17.06 17.76
N THR A 118 2.76 -18.24 17.43
CA THR A 118 2.82 -19.35 18.38
C THR A 118 3.88 -19.07 19.45
N LYS A 119 3.81 -19.77 20.58
CA LYS A 119 4.84 -19.66 21.63
C LYS A 119 6.25 -19.92 21.08
N HIS A 120 6.41 -20.93 20.23
CA HIS A 120 7.70 -21.28 19.62
C HIS A 120 8.25 -20.15 18.74
N GLU A 121 7.39 -19.44 17.99
CA GLU A 121 7.79 -18.28 17.20
C GLU A 121 8.05 -17.03 18.04
N LEU A 122 7.52 -16.94 19.26
CA LEU A 122 7.89 -15.87 20.18
C LEU A 122 9.25 -16.14 20.84
N ASP A 123 9.59 -17.42 21.06
CA ASP A 123 10.84 -17.83 21.70
C ASP A 123 12.09 -17.52 20.85
N ILE A 124 11.94 -17.27 19.54
CA ILE A 124 13.05 -16.81 18.68
C ILE A 124 13.40 -15.32 18.86
N PHE A 125 12.53 -14.54 19.51
CA PHE A 125 12.74 -13.10 19.73
C PHE A 125 13.07 -12.80 21.20
N PRO A 126 14.00 -11.87 21.46
CA PRO A 126 14.29 -11.42 22.83
C PRO A 126 13.07 -10.84 23.56
N ASP A 127 13.06 -10.98 24.89
CA ASP A 127 11.93 -10.59 25.74
C ASP A 127 11.55 -9.11 25.67
N HIS A 128 12.48 -8.22 25.32
CA HIS A 128 12.18 -6.79 25.23
C HIS A 128 11.49 -6.37 23.92
N TYR A 129 11.31 -7.32 23.00
CA TYR A 129 10.57 -7.16 21.75
C TYR A 129 9.22 -7.91 21.74
N LYS A 130 8.82 -8.57 22.84
CA LYS A 130 7.62 -9.42 22.90
C LYS A 130 6.69 -9.07 24.05
#